data_AF-A0A318AM25-F1
#
_entry.id   AF-A0A318AM25-F1
#
_cell.length_a   1.000
_cell.length_b   1.000
_cell.length_c   1.000
_cell.angle_alpha   90.00
_cell.angle_beta   90.00
_cell.angle_gamma   90.00
#
_symmetry.space_group_name_H-M   'P 1'
#
loop_
_entity.id
_entity.type
_entity.pdbx_description
1 polymer ?
#
loop_
_entity_poly.entity_id
_entity_poly.type
_entity_poly.pdbx_seq_one_letter_code
_entity_poly.pdbx_strand_id
1 'polypeptide(L)' 'MSTPKAPETVETPSIDARLVRKLADILKDTGLSEIEVEHAGLKIRVARELTVAPTAYVQAAPAAAAAPLAAPAPVAA' A
#
# COMPACT_ATOMS: atom_id res chain seq x y z
N MET A 1 -39.45 -44.64 -2.25
CA MET A 1 -39.74 -43.33 -1.64
C MET A 1 -38.46 -42.52 -1.63
N SER A 2 -38.13 -41.88 -2.74
CA SER A 2 -36.90 -41.08 -2.86
C SER A 2 -37.22 -39.65 -2.44
N THR A 3 -36.84 -39.28 -1.24
CA THR A 3 -36.78 -37.87 -0.84
C THR A 3 -35.46 -37.29 -1.32
N PRO A 4 -35.44 -36.23 -2.16
CA PRO A 4 -34.21 -35.50 -2.40
C PRO A 4 -33.83 -34.75 -1.13
N LYS A 5 -32.66 -35.09 -0.56
CA LYS A 5 -32.02 -34.34 0.52
C LYS A 5 -31.73 -32.93 -0.02
N ALA A 6 -32.26 -31.91 0.66
CA ALA A 6 -32.03 -30.50 0.38
C ALA A 6 -30.52 -30.22 0.26
N PRO A 7 -30.09 -29.27 -0.60
CA PRO A 7 -28.67 -28.98 -0.77
C PRO A 7 -28.10 -28.55 0.57
N GLU A 8 -27.11 -29.29 1.05
CA GLU A 8 -26.30 -28.91 2.21
C GLU A 8 -25.77 -27.50 1.91
N THR A 9 -26.25 -26.53 2.69
CA THR A 9 -25.79 -25.15 2.59
C THR A 9 -24.31 -25.21 2.89
N VAL A 10 -23.49 -25.00 1.88
CA VAL A 10 -22.05 -24.82 2.04
C VAL A 10 -21.91 -23.61 2.96
N GLU A 11 -21.72 -23.86 4.25
CA GLU A 11 -21.37 -22.84 5.22
C GLU A 11 -20.05 -22.27 4.73
N THR A 12 -20.15 -21.16 4.00
CA THR A 12 -18.98 -20.35 3.64
C THR A 12 -18.26 -20.12 4.96
N PRO A 13 -16.94 -20.43 5.08
CA PRO A 13 -16.22 -20.30 6.34
C PRO A 13 -16.46 -18.90 6.84
N SER A 14 -17.35 -18.80 7.83
CA SER A 14 -17.94 -17.52 8.18
C SER A 14 -16.85 -16.77 8.90
N ILE A 15 -16.25 -15.79 8.23
CA ILE A 15 -15.20 -14.97 8.81
C ILE A 15 -15.75 -14.43 10.13
N ASP A 16 -15.08 -14.76 11.23
CA ASP A 16 -15.55 -14.37 12.55
C ASP A 16 -15.41 -12.84 12.71
N ALA A 17 -16.56 -12.16 12.69
CA ALA A 17 -16.60 -10.71 12.80
C ALA A 17 -16.09 -10.20 14.16
N ARG A 18 -16.16 -11.01 15.23
CA ARG A 18 -15.60 -10.64 16.55
C ARG A 18 -14.07 -10.67 16.49
N LEU A 19 -13.49 -11.66 15.82
CA LEU A 19 -12.04 -11.74 15.60
C LEU A 19 -11.56 -10.52 14.80
N VAL A 20 -12.20 -10.20 13.68
CA VAL A 20 -11.86 -9.04 12.86
C VAL A 20 -11.94 -7.74 13.68
N ARG A 21 -12.99 -7.59 14.50
CA ARG A 21 -13.14 -6.40 15.36
C ARG A 21 -12.04 -6.30 16.42
N LYS A 22 -11.67 -7.41 17.06
CA LYS A 22 -10.53 -7.44 18.01
C LYS A 22 -9.22 -7.05 17.32
N LEU A 23 -8.95 -7.59 16.13
CA LEU A 23 -7.75 -7.24 15.35
C LEU A 23 -7.76 -5.75 14.98
N ALA A 24 -8.91 -5.18 14.64
CA ALA A 24 -9.06 -3.76 14.35
C ALA A 24 -8.81 -2.88 15.59
N ASP A 25 -9.31 -3.26 16.77
CA ASP A 25 -9.02 -2.56 18.03
C ASP A 25 -7.52 -2.60 18.36
N ILE A 26 -6.87 -3.76 18.21
CA ILE A 26 -5.42 -3.88 18.42
C ILE A 26 -4.65 -3.02 17.41
N LEU A 27 -5.00 -3.06 16.13
CA LEU A 27 -4.39 -2.22 15.09
C LEU A 27 -4.53 -0.73 15.41
N LYS A 28 -5.67 -0.34 16.01
CA LYS A 28 -5.94 1.04 16.42
C LYS A 28 -5.09 1.46 17.62
N ASP A 29 -5.03 0.63 18.66
CA ASP A 29 -4.33 0.89 19.92
C ASP A 29 -2.79 0.89 19.76
N THR A 30 -2.27 -0.06 18.97
CA THR A 30 -0.83 -0.22 18.72
C THR A 30 -0.27 0.80 17.72
N GLY A 31 -1.13 1.49 16.99
CA GLY A 31 -0.71 2.41 15.93
C GLY A 31 -0.08 1.73 14.71
N LEU A 32 -0.27 0.42 14.55
CA LEU A 32 0.18 -0.32 13.37
C LEU A 32 -0.63 0.07 12.13
N SER A 33 0.00 -0.01 10.97
CA SER A 33 -0.66 0.17 9.68
C SER A 33 -1.40 -1.10 9.23
N GLU A 34 -1.00 -2.27 9.72
CA GLU A 34 -1.51 -3.57 9.28
C GLU A 34 -1.26 -4.68 10.31
N ILE A 35 -2.18 -5.66 10.37
CA ILE A 35 -2.06 -6.92 11.12
C ILE A 35 -2.55 -8.07 10.24
N GLU A 36 -1.78 -9.16 10.18
CA GLU A 36 -2.10 -10.38 9.46
C GLU A 36 -2.05 -11.59 10.41
N VAL A 37 -3.07 -12.45 10.36
CA VAL A 37 -3.11 -13.71 11.11
C VAL A 37 -3.53 -14.87 10.21
N GLU A 38 -2.86 -16.01 10.37
CA GLU A 38 -3.20 -17.27 9.71
C GLU A 38 -3.60 -18.30 10.75
N HIS A 39 -4.75 -18.94 10.56
CA HIS A 39 -5.23 -20.00 11.44
C HIS A 39 -5.94 -21.09 10.63
N ALA A 40 -5.47 -22.33 10.75
CA ALA A 40 -6.08 -23.51 10.11
C ALA A 40 -6.34 -23.34 8.59
N GLY A 41 -5.45 -22.65 7.88
CA GLY A 41 -5.57 -22.38 6.44
C GLY A 41 -6.43 -21.15 6.09
N LEU A 42 -6.95 -20.42 7.07
CA LEU A 42 -7.66 -19.16 6.88
C LEU A 42 -6.75 -17.99 7.23
N LYS A 43 -6.59 -17.06 6.28
CA LYS A 43 -5.75 -15.86 6.42
C LYS A 43 -6.62 -14.61 6.49
N ILE A 44 -6.46 -13.83 7.56
CA ILE A 44 -7.15 -12.54 7.77
C ILE A 44 -6.12 -11.44 7.80
N ARG A 45 -6.32 -10.42 6.94
CA ARG A 45 -5.48 -9.21 6.89
C ARG A 45 -6.36 -8.00 7.17
N VAL A 46 -5.98 -7.21 8.18
CA VAL A 46 -6.64 -5.96 8.55
C VAL A 46 -5.63 -4.84 8.35
N ALA A 47 -5.92 -3.90 7.46
CA ALA A 47 -5.05 -2.78 7.13
C ALA A 47 -5.78 -1.45 7.32
N ARG A 48 -5.04 -0.42 7.74
CA ARG A 48 -5.54 0.95 7.80
C ARG A 48 -5.34 1.62 6.44
N GLU A 49 -6.39 2.23 5.91
CA GLU A 49 -6.25 3.09 4.74
C GLU A 49 -5.53 4.37 5.15
N LEU A 50 -4.27 4.48 4.74
CA LEU A 50 -3.48 5.70 4.87
C LEU A 50 -3.63 6.48 3.57
N THR A 51 -4.44 7.53 3.59
CA THR A 51 -4.48 8.47 2.47
C THR A 51 -3.18 9.28 2.51
N VAL A 52 -2.18 8.82 1.76
CA VAL A 52 -0.94 9.57 1.58
C VAL A 52 -1.19 10.53 0.44
N ALA A 53 -1.29 11.83 0.75
CA ALA A 53 -1.33 12.85 -0.28
C ALA A 53 -0.10 12.67 -1.19
N PRO A 54 -0.26 12.70 -2.53
CA PRO A 54 0.86 12.51 -3.44
C PRO A 54 1.93 13.55 -3.12
N THR A 55 3.09 13.07 -2.68
CA THR A 55 4.24 13.95 -2.47
C THR A 55 4.70 14.37 -3.86
N ALA A 56 4.44 15.62 -4.25
CA ALA A 56 4.97 16.16 -5.49
C ALA A 56 6.50 16.19 -5.35
N TYR A 57 7.18 15.23 -5.99
CA TYR A 57 8.62 15.26 -6.13
C TYR A 57 8.97 16.46 -7.01
N VAL A 58 9.50 17.52 -6.40
CA VAL A 58 10.09 18.63 -7.15
C VAL A 58 11.35 18.10 -7.82
N GLN A 59 11.25 17.82 -9.12
CA GLN A 59 12.42 17.57 -9.95
C GLN A 59 13.26 18.84 -9.97
N ALA A 60 14.50 18.74 -9.46
CA ALA A 60 15.46 19.82 -9.56
C ALA A 60 15.71 20.12 -11.05
N ALA A 61 15.44 21.35 -11.45
CA ALA A 61 15.68 21.79 -12.82
C ALA A 61 17.18 21.69 -13.13
N PRO A 62 17.57 21.17 -14.31
CA PRO A 62 18.97 21.10 -14.70
C PRO A 62 19.57 22.50 -14.71
N ALA A 63 20.68 22.67 -13.99
CA ALA A 63 21.44 23.91 -13.99
C ALA A 63 21.99 24.18 -15.40
N ALA A 64 21.74 25.39 -15.92
CA ALA A 64 22.25 25.81 -17.21
C ALA A 64 23.78 25.77 -17.22
N ALA A 65 24.36 25.02 -18.15
CA ALA A 65 25.80 24.97 -18.34
C ALA A 65 26.30 26.34 -18.82
N ALA A 66 27.33 26.87 -18.16
CA ALA A 66 27.95 28.13 -18.53
C ALA A 66 28.55 28.03 -19.96
N ALA A 67 28.19 29.00 -20.81
CA ALA A 67 28.72 29.08 -22.16
C ALA A 67 30.23 29.41 -22.14
N PRO A 68 31.03 28.79 -23.03
CA PRO A 68 32.45 29.07 -23.11
C PRO A 68 32.68 30.52 -23.55
N LEU A 69 33.47 31.26 -22.75
CA LEU A 69 33.95 32.60 -23.11
C LEU A 69 34.94 32.49 -24.26
N ALA A 70 34.67 33.21 -25.35
CA ALA A 70 35.55 33.29 -26.51
C ALA A 70 36.88 33.93 -26.13
N ALA A 71 37.98 33.25 -26.47
CA ALA A 71 39.33 33.74 -26.27
C ALA A 71 39.64 34.93 -27.20
N PRO A 72 40.34 35.97 -26.73
CA PRO A 72 40.70 37.11 -27.56
C PRO A 72 41.67 36.69 -28.67
N ALA A 73 41.39 37.12 -29.90
CA ALA A 73 42.25 36.89 -31.04
C ALA A 73 43.57 37.68 -30.92
N PRO A 74 44.70 37.12 -31.38
CA PRO A 74 45.98 37.81 -31.32
C PRO A 74 45.97 38.99 -32.31
N VAL A 75 46.33 40.17 -31.83
CA VAL A 75 46.69 41.31 -32.67
C VAL A 75 48.10 41.07 -33.20
N ALA A 76 48.22 40.98 -34.52
CA ALA A 76 49.51 40.93 -35.21
C ALA A 76 50.09 42.34 -35.32
N ALA A 77 51.40 42.45 -35.04
CA ALA A 77 52.22 43.65 -35.19
C ALA A 77 52.84 43.71 -36.59
#